data_AF-A0A2V8TL73-F1
#
_entry.id   AF-A0A2V8TL73-F1
#
_cell.length_a   1.000
_cell.length_b   1.000
_cell.length_c   1.000
_cell.angle_alpha   90.00
_cell.angle_beta   90.00
_cell.angle_gamma   90.00
#
_symmetry.space_group_name_H-M   'P 1'
#
loop_
_entity.id
_entity.type
_entity.pdbx_description
1 polymer ?
#
loop_
_entity_poly.entity_id
_entity_poly.type
_entity_poly.pdbx_seq_one_letter_code
_entity_poly.pdbx_strand_id
1 'polypeptide(L)'
;MKMRFTRRLVMLLALISLMTALVPAQVTTSGRLTGVVADANGALIPKAQIVAKHDQTQTEYKTISNDEGGWTIPSIPNGTYTVTISAQGFKTTIAKEVKVDAGQVASLNAALETGGASEQVIVTGGAEVLQTESSTVSTTIVGRQIGELPFSTRDALQLVLTLPGVMTPGTPRTSSLNGLPKGSVNLTLDGANIQDNFLRSSDGFFTSIQPKSDAVQEVTVTTATPGAESGGEGAVQIRFITKSGSPEYHGGAFWQYRSKTFNSNYYFNNIDGLPRDAFILRQFGGNL
;
A
#
# COMPACT_ATOMS: atom_id res chain seq x y z
N MET A 1 51.25 -8.67 -3.11
CA MET A 1 50.42 -7.45 -3.27
C MET A 1 48.92 -7.75 -3.39
N LYS A 2 48.49 -8.74 -4.21
CA LYS A 2 47.06 -9.11 -4.41
C LYS A 2 46.29 -9.50 -3.13
N MET A 3 46.89 -10.29 -2.23
CA MET A 3 46.23 -10.79 -1.00
C MET A 3 45.87 -9.69 0.01
N ARG A 4 46.64 -8.59 0.05
CA ARG A 4 46.34 -7.42 0.91
C ARG A 4 45.20 -6.57 0.36
N PHE A 5 45.01 -6.57 -0.97
CA PHE A 5 43.93 -5.85 -1.63
C PHE A 5 42.59 -6.57 -1.43
N THR A 6 42.55 -7.89 -1.59
CA THR A 6 41.34 -8.69 -1.34
C THR A 6 40.86 -8.58 0.11
N ARG A 7 41.79 -8.59 1.07
CA ARG A 7 41.46 -8.48 2.51
C ARG A 7 40.93 -7.10 2.89
N ARG A 8 41.44 -6.03 2.27
CA ARG A 8 40.92 -4.66 2.41
C ARG A 8 39.54 -4.50 1.77
N LEU A 9 39.32 -5.11 0.60
CA LEU A 9 38.02 -5.09 -0.08
C LEU A 9 36.94 -5.81 0.73
N VAL A 10 37.25 -6.96 1.33
CA VAL A 10 36.32 -7.71 2.19
C VAL A 10 36.00 -6.93 3.46
N MET A 11 36.99 -6.28 4.10
CA MET A 11 36.73 -5.41 5.25
C MET A 11 35.87 -4.19 4.89
N LEU A 12 36.07 -3.60 3.71
CA LEU A 12 35.27 -2.46 3.25
C LEU A 12 33.80 -2.87 3.01
N LEU A 13 33.58 -4.03 2.37
CA LEU A 13 32.25 -4.59 2.15
C LEU A 13 31.55 -4.94 3.48
N ALA A 14 32.29 -5.50 4.45
CA ALA A 14 31.76 -5.77 5.79
C ALA A 14 31.38 -4.49 6.54
N LEU A 15 32.18 -3.42 6.41
CA LEU A 15 31.89 -2.13 7.04
C LEU A 15 30.66 -1.45 6.41
N ILE A 16 30.51 -1.51 5.07
CA ILE A 16 29.32 -1.02 4.35
C ILE A 16 28.07 -1.81 4.76
N SER A 17 28.19 -3.13 4.92
CA SER A 17 27.12 -3.98 5.44
C SER A 17 26.73 -3.64 6.89
N LEU A 18 27.68 -3.20 7.72
CA LEU A 18 27.40 -2.84 9.11
C LEU A 18 26.77 -1.44 9.23
N MET A 19 27.13 -0.51 8.34
CA MET A 19 26.55 0.84 8.32
C MET A 19 25.13 0.89 7.76
N THR A 20 24.76 -0.04 6.88
CA THR A 20 23.37 -0.17 6.40
C THR A 20 22.41 -0.69 7.47
N ALA A 21 22.89 -1.41 8.48
CA ALA A 21 22.07 -1.90 9.59
C ALA A 21 21.69 -0.80 10.62
N LEU A 22 22.33 0.37 10.57
CA LEU A 22 22.15 1.46 11.55
C LEU A 22 21.27 2.60 11.04
N VAL A 23 20.77 2.52 9.81
CA VAL A 23 19.88 3.54 9.24
C VAL A 23 18.45 3.03 9.36
N PRO A 24 17.62 3.52 10.31
CA PRO A 24 16.17 3.40 10.18
C PRO A 24 15.75 3.87 8.77
N ALA A 25 15.19 2.96 7.99
CA ALA A 25 14.60 3.25 6.69
C ALA A 25 13.38 4.16 6.91
N GLN A 26 13.58 5.46 6.80
CA GLN A 26 12.51 6.45 6.93
C GLN A 26 11.95 6.75 5.54
N VAL A 27 11.07 5.87 5.08
CA VAL A 27 10.05 6.25 4.08
C VAL A 27 8.78 6.46 4.89
N THR A 28 8.53 7.70 5.30
CA THR A 28 7.32 8.06 6.03
C THR A 28 6.26 8.47 5.03
N THR A 29 5.41 7.51 4.71
CA THR A 29 4.19 7.72 3.95
C THR A 29 3.07 7.66 4.99
N SER A 30 2.72 8.84 5.51
CA SER A 30 1.82 8.94 6.66
C SER A 30 0.37 9.10 6.23
N GLY A 31 -0.51 8.41 6.94
CA GLY A 31 -1.94 8.68 7.00
C GLY A 31 -2.30 9.38 8.31
N ARG A 32 -3.60 9.56 8.52
CA ARG A 32 -4.19 10.12 9.74
C ARG A 32 -5.21 9.14 10.30
N LEU A 33 -5.17 8.89 11.60
CA LEU A 33 -6.16 8.05 12.29
C LEU A 33 -6.96 8.94 13.25
N THR A 34 -8.28 8.94 13.12
CA THR A 34 -9.20 9.73 13.95
C THR A 34 -10.32 8.89 14.49
N GLY A 35 -11.01 9.38 15.50
CA GLY A 35 -12.21 8.71 15.99
C GLY A 35 -12.87 9.45 17.12
N VAL A 36 -13.98 8.88 17.59
CA VAL A 36 -14.72 9.33 18.76
C VAL A 36 -14.86 8.17 19.73
N VAL A 37 -14.66 8.46 21.02
CA VAL A 37 -14.91 7.52 22.11
C VAL A 37 -16.22 7.91 22.78
N ALA A 38 -17.17 6.98 22.82
CA ALA A 38 -18.46 7.13 23.50
C ALA A 38 -18.75 5.91 24.38
N ASP A 39 -19.72 6.02 25.29
CA ASP A 39 -20.26 4.88 26.02
C ASP A 39 -21.35 4.14 25.21
N ALA A 40 -21.85 3.02 25.74
CA ALA A 40 -22.94 2.26 25.13
C ALA A 40 -24.27 3.05 25.00
N ASN A 41 -24.42 4.18 25.71
CA ASN A 41 -25.58 5.06 25.65
C ASN A 41 -25.37 6.27 24.70
N GLY A 42 -24.20 6.37 24.06
CA GLY A 42 -23.83 7.47 23.18
C GLY A 42 -23.26 8.71 23.88
N ALA A 43 -22.99 8.65 25.18
CA ALA A 43 -22.33 9.74 25.91
C ALA A 43 -20.83 9.77 25.57
N LEU A 44 -20.32 10.95 25.18
CA LEU A 44 -18.92 11.14 24.79
C LEU A 44 -17.99 11.00 26.01
N ILE A 45 -16.88 10.29 25.83
CA ILE A 45 -15.93 9.99 26.91
C ILE A 45 -14.66 10.83 26.72
N PRO A 46 -14.46 11.89 27.51
CA PRO A 46 -13.24 12.67 27.46
C PRO A 46 -12.10 11.98 28.20
N LYS A 47 -10.86 12.32 27.85
CA LYS A 47 -9.63 11.82 28.50
C LYS A 47 -9.47 10.30 28.46
N ALA A 48 -10.10 9.62 27.51
CA ALA A 48 -9.77 8.24 27.19
C ALA A 48 -8.34 8.18 26.65
N GLN A 49 -7.56 7.18 27.05
CA GLN A 49 -6.22 6.92 26.55
C GLN A 49 -6.31 6.02 25.32
N ILE A 50 -5.73 6.46 24.21
CA ILE A 50 -5.68 5.73 22.94
C ILE A 50 -4.23 5.35 22.67
N VAL A 51 -3.98 4.06 22.42
CA VAL A 51 -2.67 3.54 22.02
C VAL A 51 -2.85 2.75 20.72
N ALA A 52 -2.39 3.32 19.60
CA ALA A 52 -2.32 2.63 18.32
C ALA A 52 -0.94 1.98 18.16
N LYS A 53 -0.90 0.66 18.07
CA LYS A 53 0.33 -0.12 17.91
C LYS A 53 0.39 -0.67 16.49
N HIS A 54 1.46 -0.37 15.75
CA HIS A 54 1.67 -0.90 14.42
C HIS A 54 1.93 -2.41 14.51
N ASP A 55 1.12 -3.24 13.81
CA ASP A 55 1.18 -4.70 13.97
C ASP A 55 2.51 -5.28 13.46
N GLN A 56 3.04 -4.72 12.38
CA GLN A 56 4.35 -5.13 11.86
C GLN A 56 5.49 -4.52 12.68
N THR A 57 5.67 -3.20 12.71
CA THR A 57 6.87 -2.59 13.34
C THR A 57 6.83 -2.55 14.87
N GLN A 58 5.70 -2.91 15.50
CA GLN A 58 5.47 -2.84 16.95
C GLN A 58 5.59 -1.43 17.54
N THR A 59 5.65 -0.38 16.70
CA THR A 59 5.76 1.02 17.13
C THR A 59 4.43 1.50 17.71
N GLU A 60 4.48 2.19 18.86
CA GLU A 60 3.29 2.72 19.54
C GLU A 60 3.12 4.22 19.31
N TYR A 61 1.88 4.62 19.01
CA TYR A 61 1.42 6.00 18.90
C TYR A 61 0.35 6.24 19.96
N LYS A 62 0.53 7.25 20.79
CA LYS A 62 -0.32 7.52 21.95
C LYS A 62 -1.01 8.86 21.79
N THR A 63 -2.31 8.90 22.07
CA THR A 63 -3.10 10.13 22.11
C THR A 63 -4.18 10.01 23.19
N ILE A 64 -4.88 11.10 23.45
CA ILE A 64 -5.93 11.19 24.46
C ILE A 64 -7.16 11.86 23.82
N SER A 65 -8.37 11.40 24.15
CA SER A 65 -9.59 12.06 23.66
C SER A 65 -9.80 13.44 24.31
N ASN A 66 -10.30 14.38 23.52
CA ASN A 66 -10.65 15.73 23.94
C ASN A 66 -11.97 15.76 24.73
N ASP A 67 -12.42 16.96 25.11
CA ASP A 67 -13.66 17.15 25.90
C ASP A 67 -14.94 16.70 25.17
N GLU A 68 -14.87 16.57 23.84
CA GLU A 68 -15.94 16.07 22.97
C GLU A 68 -15.76 14.58 22.63
N GLY A 69 -14.88 13.86 23.33
CA GLY A 69 -14.59 12.43 23.09
C GLY A 69 -13.84 12.15 21.77
N GLY A 70 -13.56 13.16 20.97
CA GLY A 70 -12.81 13.06 19.72
C GLY A 70 -11.31 12.91 19.95
N TRP A 71 -10.64 12.14 19.10
CA TRP A 71 -9.19 11.96 19.13
C TRP A 71 -8.61 11.91 17.71
N THR A 72 -7.33 12.25 17.61
CA THR A 72 -6.60 12.21 16.34
C THR A 72 -5.14 11.85 16.56
N ILE A 73 -4.60 11.03 15.67
CA ILE A 73 -3.18 10.80 15.46
C ILE A 73 -2.87 11.37 14.07
N PRO A 74 -2.33 12.60 13.99
CA PRO A 74 -2.27 13.37 12.74
C PRO A 74 -1.31 12.80 11.71
N SER A 75 -0.28 12.07 12.13
CA SER A 75 0.70 11.46 11.25
C SER A 75 1.10 10.10 11.81
N ILE A 76 0.63 9.04 11.16
CA ILE A 76 0.96 7.66 11.47
C ILE A 76 1.34 6.96 10.15
N PRO A 77 2.39 6.15 10.07
CA PRO A 77 2.72 5.41 8.86
C PRO A 77 1.52 4.60 8.34
N ASN A 78 1.52 4.31 7.04
CA ASN A 78 0.55 3.36 6.49
C ASN A 78 0.84 1.93 7.00
N GLY A 79 -0.21 1.16 7.25
CA GLY A 79 -0.09 -0.19 7.80
C GLY A 79 -1.35 -0.63 8.55
N THR A 80 -1.28 -1.80 9.18
CA THR A 80 -2.32 -2.28 10.09
C THR A 80 -1.92 -2.02 11.54
N TYR A 81 -2.91 -1.63 12.34
CA TYR A 81 -2.75 -1.21 13.71
C TYR A 81 -3.70 -1.96 14.64
N THR A 82 -3.19 -2.32 15.81
CA THR A 82 -4.00 -2.68 16.96
C THR A 82 -4.19 -1.45 17.84
N VAL A 83 -5.41 -0.95 17.93
CA VAL A 83 -5.77 0.25 18.71
C VAL A 83 -6.40 -0.18 20.04
N THR A 84 -5.75 0.19 21.14
CA THR A 84 -6.25 -0.01 22.50
C THR A 84 -6.80 1.29 23.04
N ILE A 85 -8.04 1.26 23.53
CA ILE A 85 -8.73 2.42 24.09
C ILE A 85 -9.12 2.08 25.53
N SER A 86 -8.67 2.89 26.48
CA SER A 86 -8.96 2.73 27.91
C SER A 86 -9.45 4.03 28.53
N ALA A 87 -10.43 3.94 29.42
CA ALA A 87 -10.93 5.08 30.19
C ALA A 87 -11.29 4.61 31.61
N GLN A 88 -11.19 5.50 32.59
CA GLN A 88 -11.50 5.17 33.98
C GLN A 88 -13.00 4.85 34.13
N GLY A 89 -13.32 3.70 34.73
CA GLY A 89 -14.70 3.24 34.90
C GLY A 89 -15.27 2.47 33.71
N PHE A 90 -14.46 2.24 32.68
CA PHE A 90 -14.83 1.49 31.48
C PHE A 90 -13.91 0.29 31.25
N LYS A 91 -14.42 -0.70 30.52
CA LYS A 91 -13.62 -1.81 30.01
C LYS A 91 -12.65 -1.32 28.95
N THR A 92 -11.50 -1.99 28.85
CA THR A 92 -10.54 -1.68 27.79
C THR A 92 -11.02 -2.29 26.48
N THR A 93 -11.16 -1.47 25.44
CA THR A 93 -11.53 -1.93 24.09
C THR A 93 -10.27 -2.08 23.24
N ILE A 94 -10.11 -3.23 22.60
CA ILE A 94 -9.00 -3.51 21.69
C ILE A 94 -9.59 -3.75 20.30
N ALA A 95 -9.35 -2.81 19.38
CA ALA A 95 -9.64 -2.95 17.95
C ALA A 95 -8.40 -3.47 17.23
N LYS A 96 -8.51 -4.64 16.59
CA LYS A 96 -7.40 -5.25 15.83
C LYS A 96 -7.57 -4.96 14.33
N GLU A 97 -6.47 -5.08 13.58
CA GLU A 97 -6.44 -4.99 12.11
C GLU A 97 -6.96 -3.65 11.55
N VAL A 98 -6.81 -2.56 12.30
CA VAL A 98 -7.21 -1.21 11.85
C VAL A 98 -6.25 -0.75 10.76
N LYS A 99 -6.73 -0.73 9.52
CA LYS A 99 -5.93 -0.34 8.36
C LYS A 99 -5.84 1.18 8.23
N VAL A 100 -4.62 1.69 8.05
CA VAL A 100 -4.34 3.09 7.72
C VAL A 100 -3.59 3.16 6.40
N ASP A 101 -4.17 3.88 5.44
CA ASP A 101 -3.56 4.11 4.13
C ASP A 101 -2.83 5.47 4.08
N ALA A 102 -1.77 5.54 3.27
CA ALA A 102 -1.02 6.78 3.07
C ALA A 102 -1.91 7.87 2.45
N GLY A 103 -1.83 9.10 3.00
CA GLY A 103 -2.63 10.23 2.52
C GLY A 103 -4.14 10.12 2.79
N GLN A 104 -4.58 9.12 3.56
CA GLN A 104 -6.00 8.90 3.89
C GLN A 104 -6.28 9.12 5.38
N VAL A 105 -7.56 9.34 5.66
CA VAL A 105 -8.08 9.53 7.01
C VAL A 105 -8.83 8.27 7.39
N ALA A 106 -8.21 7.43 8.21
CA ALA A 106 -8.89 6.29 8.82
C ALA A 106 -9.73 6.79 10.01
N SER A 107 -10.98 6.33 10.10
CA SER A 107 -11.86 6.60 11.24
C SER A 107 -12.09 5.34 12.07
N LEU A 108 -12.00 5.45 13.39
CA LEU A 108 -12.28 4.37 14.34
C LEU A 108 -13.09 4.93 15.51
N ASN A 109 -14.41 4.77 15.45
CA ASN A 109 -15.29 5.10 16.55
C ASN A 109 -15.40 3.90 17.49
N ALA A 110 -15.31 4.15 18.80
CA ALA A 110 -15.36 3.11 19.80
C ALA A 110 -16.45 3.39 20.84
N ALA A 111 -17.28 2.38 21.08
CA ALA A 111 -18.20 2.34 22.19
C ALA A 111 -17.56 1.56 23.35
N LEU A 112 -17.36 2.21 24.50
CA LEU A 112 -16.84 1.57 25.69
C LEU A 112 -17.98 1.06 26.56
N GLU A 113 -17.88 -0.19 26.99
CA GLU A 113 -18.76 -0.76 28.00
C GLU A 113 -18.33 -0.33 29.39
N THR A 114 -19.29 -0.01 30.25
CA THR A 114 -19.03 0.25 31.67
C THR A 114 -18.52 -1.01 32.35
N GLY A 115 -17.43 -0.92 33.11
CA GLY A 115 -16.81 -2.06 33.78
C GLY A 115 -15.44 -1.74 34.36
N GLY A 116 -14.84 -2.72 35.05
CA GLY A 116 -13.49 -2.57 35.58
C GLY A 116 -12.44 -2.60 34.47
N ALA A 117 -11.36 -1.81 34.61
CA ALA A 117 -10.27 -1.77 33.62
C ALA A 117 -9.57 -3.12 33.37
N SER A 118 -9.76 -4.09 34.27
CA SER A 118 -9.26 -5.47 34.14
C SER A 118 -10.04 -6.32 33.14
N GLU A 119 -11.23 -5.88 32.72
CA GLU A 119 -12.02 -6.57 31.70
C GLU A 119 -11.70 -6.00 30.32
N GLN A 120 -11.41 -6.88 29.37
CA GLN A 120 -11.05 -6.52 28.00
C GLN A 120 -12.17 -6.94 27.05
N VAL A 121 -12.59 -6.03 26.19
CA VAL A 121 -13.45 -6.31 25.05
C VAL A 121 -12.56 -6.33 23.81
N ILE A 122 -12.35 -7.52 23.26
CA ILE A 122 -11.63 -7.68 21.99
C ILE A 122 -12.66 -7.52 20.87
N VAL A 123 -12.60 -6.38 20.20
CA VAL A 123 -13.33 -6.18 18.95
C VAL A 123 -12.47 -6.79 17.85
N THR A 124 -12.74 -8.07 17.56
CA THR A 124 -12.16 -8.77 16.41
C THR A 124 -12.91 -8.29 15.15
N GLY A 125 -12.67 -7.04 14.81
CA GLY A 125 -13.25 -6.38 13.65
C GLY A 125 -12.33 -6.51 12.45
N GLY A 126 -12.27 -7.70 11.86
CA GLY A 126 -12.06 -7.83 10.41
C GLY A 126 -13.29 -7.34 9.63
N ALA A 127 -14.00 -6.33 10.17
CA ALA A 127 -14.85 -5.52 9.37
C ALA A 127 -13.89 -4.72 8.51
N GLU A 128 -13.70 -5.19 7.26
CA GLU A 128 -13.64 -4.30 6.11
C GLU A 128 -14.38 -3.03 6.53
N VAL A 129 -13.66 -1.91 6.66
CA VAL A 129 -14.26 -0.61 6.95
C VAL A 129 -15.33 -0.50 5.89
N LEU A 130 -16.57 -0.84 6.27
CA LEU A 130 -17.67 -0.88 5.34
C LEU A 130 -17.86 0.61 5.10
N GLN A 131 -17.30 1.06 3.98
CA GLN A 131 -17.25 2.46 3.58
C GLN A 131 -18.67 2.84 3.14
N THR A 132 -19.63 2.75 4.07
CA THR A 132 -21.04 3.10 3.88
C THR A 132 -21.22 4.60 3.70
N GLU A 133 -20.19 5.39 3.99
CA GLU A 133 -20.14 6.83 3.74
C GLU A 133 -19.64 7.19 2.33
N SER A 134 -19.18 6.23 1.52
CA SER A 134 -18.63 6.53 0.19
C SER A 134 -19.40 5.88 -0.95
N SER A 135 -19.67 6.65 -2.01
CA SER A 135 -20.22 6.16 -3.28
C SER A 135 -19.15 5.58 -4.22
N THR A 136 -17.91 5.39 -3.75
CA THR A 136 -16.78 4.94 -4.56
C THR A 136 -16.79 3.44 -4.82
N VAL A 137 -16.47 3.03 -6.04
CA VAL A 137 -16.18 1.62 -6.38
C VAL A 137 -14.67 1.41 -6.32
N SER A 138 -14.20 0.71 -5.28
CA SER A 138 -12.78 0.37 -5.13
C SER A 138 -12.54 -1.13 -5.33
N THR A 139 -11.42 -1.48 -5.94
CA THR A 139 -10.93 -2.86 -6.04
C THR A 139 -9.48 -2.91 -5.60
N THR A 140 -9.18 -3.78 -4.64
CA THR A 140 -7.83 -3.93 -4.09
C THR A 140 -7.26 -5.30 -4.43
N ILE A 141 -6.07 -5.31 -5.02
CA ILE A 141 -5.26 -6.50 -5.29
C ILE A 141 -4.21 -6.58 -4.19
N VAL A 142 -4.17 -7.69 -3.43
CA VAL A 142 -3.30 -7.84 -2.25
C VAL A 142 -2.39 -9.05 -2.33
N GLY A 143 -1.21 -8.94 -1.69
CA GLY A 143 -0.38 -10.07 -1.26
C GLY A 143 -0.16 -11.15 -2.32
N ARG A 144 -0.80 -12.32 -2.12
CA ARG A 144 -0.67 -13.51 -2.97
C ARG A 144 -1.03 -13.26 -4.43
N GLN A 145 -2.04 -12.43 -4.70
CA GLN A 145 -2.47 -12.13 -6.07
C GLN A 145 -1.39 -11.38 -6.85
N ILE A 146 -0.64 -10.50 -6.19
CA ILE A 146 0.49 -9.78 -6.80
C ILE A 146 1.63 -10.74 -7.17
N GLY A 147 1.84 -11.80 -6.39
CA GLY A 147 2.90 -12.78 -6.63
C GLY A 147 2.52 -13.91 -7.60
N GLU A 148 1.24 -14.30 -7.65
CA GLU A 148 0.79 -15.49 -8.38
C GLU A 148 0.07 -15.18 -9.69
N LEU A 149 -0.46 -13.97 -9.88
CA LEU A 149 -1.04 -13.62 -11.17
C LEU A 149 0.05 -13.63 -12.25
N PRO A 150 -0.22 -14.20 -13.43
CA PRO A 150 0.75 -14.22 -14.51
C PRO A 150 0.76 -12.86 -15.21
N PHE A 151 1.80 -12.05 -14.97
CA PHE A 151 2.04 -10.82 -15.72
C PHE A 151 3.49 -10.76 -16.23
N SER A 152 3.67 -10.11 -17.38
CA SER A 152 4.84 -10.29 -18.23
C SER A 152 6.07 -9.51 -17.77
N THR A 153 5.85 -8.51 -16.93
CA THR A 153 6.87 -7.59 -16.41
C THR A 153 6.66 -7.53 -14.91
N ARG A 154 7.69 -7.51 -14.07
CA ARG A 154 7.57 -7.34 -12.59
C ARG A 154 7.06 -5.96 -12.17
N ASP A 155 6.18 -5.36 -12.96
CA ASP A 155 5.54 -4.07 -12.79
C ASP A 155 4.10 -4.33 -12.35
N ALA A 156 3.80 -3.98 -11.10
CA ALA A 156 2.50 -4.18 -10.48
C ALA A 156 1.39 -3.39 -11.20
N LEU A 157 1.74 -2.37 -12.00
CA LEU A 157 0.76 -1.65 -12.82
C LEU A 157 0.06 -2.57 -13.84
N GLN A 158 0.72 -3.65 -14.29
CA GLN A 158 0.08 -4.60 -15.20
C GLN A 158 -1.07 -5.38 -14.55
N LEU A 159 -1.10 -5.50 -13.22
CA LEU A 159 -2.19 -6.14 -12.50
C LEU A 159 -3.49 -5.32 -12.59
N VAL A 160 -3.38 -3.99 -12.70
CA VAL A 160 -4.54 -3.14 -12.92
C VAL A 160 -5.21 -3.45 -14.27
N LEU A 161 -4.42 -3.84 -15.29
CA LEU A 161 -4.95 -4.17 -16.61
C LEU A 161 -5.81 -5.44 -16.63
N THR A 162 -5.71 -6.28 -15.60
CA THR A 162 -6.56 -7.49 -15.47
C THR A 162 -7.87 -7.21 -14.76
N LEU A 163 -8.09 -5.99 -14.27
CA LEU A 163 -9.31 -5.61 -13.58
C LEU A 163 -10.47 -5.37 -14.57
N PRO A 164 -11.72 -5.65 -14.16
CA PRO A 164 -12.89 -5.32 -14.96
C PRO A 164 -12.97 -3.80 -15.21
N GLY A 165 -13.45 -3.44 -16.39
CA GLY A 165 -13.56 -2.04 -16.80
C GLY A 165 -12.29 -1.44 -17.41
N VAL A 166 -11.16 -2.16 -17.39
CA VAL A 166 -9.94 -1.72 -18.07
C VAL A 166 -9.93 -2.18 -19.52
N MET A 167 -9.81 -1.21 -20.44
CA MET A 167 -9.73 -1.44 -21.87
C MET A 167 -8.35 -1.02 -22.37
N THR A 168 -7.61 -1.97 -22.96
CA THR A 168 -6.23 -1.76 -23.44
C THR A 168 -6.16 -1.91 -24.97
N PRO A 169 -6.35 -0.83 -25.75
CA PRO A 169 -6.23 -0.88 -27.20
C PRO A 169 -4.74 -0.91 -27.60
N GLY A 170 -4.18 -2.12 -27.71
CA GLY A 170 -2.80 -2.35 -28.12
C GLY A 170 -1.81 -2.44 -26.97
N THR A 171 -1.38 -1.30 -26.41
CA THR A 171 -0.33 -1.27 -25.37
C THR A 171 -0.87 -0.80 -24.01
N PRO A 172 -0.25 -1.19 -22.88
CA PRO A 172 -0.63 -0.69 -21.56
C PRO A 172 -0.79 0.83 -21.47
N ARG A 173 0.05 1.59 -22.19
CA ARG A 173 0.04 3.07 -22.23
C ARG A 173 -1.25 3.67 -22.80
N THR A 174 -1.95 2.92 -23.64
CA THR A 174 -3.19 3.38 -24.27
C THR A 174 -4.44 2.96 -23.49
N SER A 175 -4.27 2.36 -22.31
CA SER A 175 -5.37 1.87 -21.50
C SER A 175 -6.29 2.97 -20.98
N SER A 176 -7.56 2.63 -20.84
CA SER A 176 -8.60 3.46 -20.22
C SER A 176 -9.37 2.62 -19.22
N LEU A 177 -9.91 3.24 -18.16
CA LEU A 177 -10.82 2.57 -17.23
C LEU A 177 -12.22 3.16 -17.40
N ASN A 178 -13.22 2.30 -17.53
CA ASN A 178 -14.63 2.67 -17.63
C ASN A 178 -14.92 3.72 -18.73
N GLY A 179 -14.13 3.73 -19.80
CA GLY A 179 -14.24 4.69 -20.92
C GLY A 179 -13.81 6.12 -20.58
N LEU A 180 -13.21 6.36 -19.41
CA LEU A 180 -12.75 7.69 -19.02
C LEU A 180 -11.52 8.13 -19.83
N PRO A 181 -11.33 9.45 -20.04
CA PRO A 181 -10.12 9.98 -20.65
C PRO A 181 -8.86 9.54 -19.91
N LYS A 182 -7.76 9.34 -20.65
CA LYS A 182 -6.47 8.93 -20.05
C LYS A 182 -5.98 9.88 -18.96
N GLY A 183 -6.21 11.17 -19.15
CA GLY A 183 -5.87 12.21 -18.18
C GLY A 183 -6.70 12.19 -16.89
N SER A 184 -7.70 11.31 -16.78
CA SER A 184 -8.49 11.12 -15.56
C SER A 184 -7.89 10.11 -14.59
N VAL A 185 -6.81 9.42 -14.99
CA VAL A 185 -6.08 8.47 -14.14
C VAL A 185 -4.99 9.20 -13.37
N ASN A 186 -4.95 8.96 -12.07
CA ASN A 186 -3.87 9.35 -11.18
C ASN A 186 -3.19 8.11 -10.62
N LEU A 187 -1.85 8.10 -10.60
CA LEU A 187 -1.05 7.01 -10.06
C LEU A 187 -0.21 7.54 -8.91
N THR A 188 -0.34 6.92 -7.74
CA THR A 188 0.48 7.25 -6.57
C THR A 188 1.16 6.00 -6.00
N LEU A 189 2.39 6.18 -5.50
CA LEU A 189 3.12 5.19 -4.71
C LEU A 189 3.27 5.75 -3.31
N ASP A 190 2.68 5.07 -2.34
CA ASP A 190 2.64 5.49 -0.95
C ASP A 190 2.16 6.94 -0.75
N GLY A 191 1.22 7.39 -1.60
CA GLY A 191 0.67 8.74 -1.60
C GLY A 191 1.45 9.78 -2.41
N ALA A 192 2.66 9.47 -2.88
CA ALA A 192 3.40 10.34 -3.80
C ALA A 192 2.98 10.09 -5.25
N ASN A 193 2.66 11.14 -6.02
CA ASN A 193 2.38 11.01 -7.45
C ASN A 193 3.63 10.49 -8.21
N ILE A 194 3.46 9.42 -8.97
CA ILE A 194 4.55 8.77 -9.75
C ILE A 194 4.39 8.94 -11.26
N GLN A 195 3.33 9.62 -11.69
CA GLN A 195 2.94 9.74 -13.08
C GLN A 195 3.72 10.88 -13.77
N ASP A 196 3.84 10.79 -15.09
CA ASP A 196 4.27 11.93 -15.89
C ASP A 196 3.09 12.90 -16.07
N ASN A 197 3.10 14.01 -15.31
CA ASN A 197 2.05 15.02 -15.37
C ASN A 197 2.04 15.83 -16.68
N PHE A 198 3.12 15.81 -17.46
CA PHE A 198 3.18 16.50 -18.76
C PHE A 198 2.47 15.69 -19.85
N LEU A 199 2.69 14.38 -19.89
CA LEU A 199 2.11 13.47 -20.91
C LEU A 199 0.82 12.78 -20.48
N ARG A 200 0.33 13.04 -19.26
CA ARG A 200 -0.82 12.37 -18.63
C ARG A 200 -2.07 12.24 -19.52
N SER A 201 -2.38 13.28 -20.29
CA SER A 201 -3.55 13.29 -21.19
C SER A 201 -3.41 12.34 -22.38
N SER A 202 -2.18 12.02 -22.79
CA SER A 202 -1.86 11.11 -23.89
C SER A 202 -1.40 9.72 -23.45
N ASP A 203 -0.82 9.62 -22.24
CA ASP A 203 -0.15 8.44 -21.69
C ASP A 203 -0.49 8.23 -20.20
N GLY A 204 -1.77 8.01 -19.92
CA GLY A 204 -2.32 7.93 -18.56
C GLY A 204 -1.88 6.68 -17.78
N PHE A 205 -1.36 5.64 -18.44
CA PHE A 205 -0.86 4.41 -17.81
C PHE A 205 0.68 4.31 -17.86
N PHE A 206 1.34 5.46 -17.77
CA PHE A 206 2.78 5.55 -17.68
C PHE A 206 3.22 6.14 -16.33
N THR A 207 4.20 5.50 -15.72
CA THR A 207 4.83 5.95 -14.49
C THR A 207 6.34 6.01 -14.69
N SER A 208 6.96 7.08 -14.19
CA SER A 208 8.42 7.22 -14.18
C SER A 208 9.06 6.28 -13.14
N ILE A 209 8.31 5.93 -12.10
CA ILE A 209 8.71 5.02 -11.04
C ILE A 209 7.85 3.76 -11.14
N GLN A 210 8.44 2.67 -11.62
CA GLN A 210 7.71 1.42 -11.79
C GLN A 210 7.53 0.71 -10.44
N PRO A 211 6.29 0.55 -9.95
CA PRO A 211 6.02 -0.16 -8.71
C PRO A 211 6.32 -1.65 -8.90
N LYS A 212 7.43 -2.12 -8.34
CA LYS A 212 7.87 -3.51 -8.52
C LYS A 212 6.98 -4.46 -7.72
N SER A 213 6.57 -5.57 -8.32
CA SER A 213 5.64 -6.53 -7.69
C SER A 213 6.13 -7.12 -6.37
N ASP A 214 7.44 -7.20 -6.19
CA ASP A 214 8.12 -7.63 -4.97
C ASP A 214 8.13 -6.57 -3.86
N ALA A 215 8.11 -5.29 -4.22
CA ALA A 215 8.10 -4.16 -3.30
C ALA A 215 6.69 -3.73 -2.89
N VAL A 216 5.69 -3.98 -3.76
CA VAL A 216 4.29 -3.60 -3.51
C VAL A 216 3.60 -4.64 -2.63
N GLN A 217 2.91 -4.15 -1.61
CA GLN A 217 2.03 -4.93 -0.74
C GLN A 217 0.61 -5.04 -1.31
N GLU A 218 0.10 -3.92 -1.84
CA GLU A 218 -1.25 -3.83 -2.38
C GLU A 218 -1.36 -2.77 -3.48
N VAL A 219 -2.33 -3.00 -4.37
CA VAL A 219 -2.74 -2.06 -5.41
C VAL A 219 -4.23 -1.80 -5.26
N THR A 220 -4.61 -0.57 -4.94
CA THR A 220 -6.00 -0.15 -4.80
C THR A 220 -6.38 0.72 -5.98
N VAL A 221 -7.40 0.31 -6.73
CA VAL A 221 -7.97 1.07 -7.84
C VAL A 221 -9.34 1.56 -7.42
N THR A 222 -9.50 2.87 -7.30
CA THR A 222 -10.77 3.53 -6.99
C THR A 222 -11.32 4.18 -8.24
N THR A 223 -12.54 3.81 -8.62
CA THR A 223 -13.28 4.32 -9.76
C THR A 223 -14.61 4.92 -9.29
N ALA A 224 -15.04 5.99 -9.97
CA ALA A 224 -16.23 6.82 -9.65
C ALA A 224 -16.11 7.65 -8.37
N THR A 225 -16.25 8.97 -8.55
CA THR A 225 -16.28 10.05 -7.54
C THR A 225 -15.24 9.89 -6.42
N PRO A 226 -13.97 10.27 -6.67
CA PRO A 226 -13.05 10.49 -5.57
C PRO A 226 -13.70 11.46 -4.58
N GLY A 227 -13.71 11.14 -3.29
CA GLY A 227 -14.28 12.05 -2.29
C GLY A 227 -13.52 13.38 -2.27
N ALA A 228 -13.99 14.34 -1.48
CA ALA A 228 -13.42 15.68 -1.39
C ALA A 228 -11.92 15.69 -1.02
N GLU A 229 -11.39 14.59 -0.46
CA GLU A 229 -10.00 14.35 -0.15
C GLU A 229 -9.07 14.20 -1.37
N SER A 230 -9.60 13.90 -2.56
CA SER A 230 -8.78 13.54 -3.73
C SER A 230 -8.26 14.74 -4.55
N GLY A 231 -8.44 15.98 -4.07
CA GLY A 231 -7.74 17.16 -4.59
C GLY A 231 -7.92 17.50 -6.09
N GLY A 232 -8.89 16.90 -6.80
CA GLY A 232 -9.07 17.10 -8.24
C GLY A 232 -8.10 16.32 -9.13
N GLU A 233 -7.40 15.31 -8.59
CA GLU A 233 -6.31 14.61 -9.28
C GLU A 233 -6.77 13.67 -10.41
N GLY A 234 -8.07 13.46 -10.59
CA GLY A 234 -8.64 12.62 -11.66
C GLY A 234 -9.72 11.68 -11.12
N ALA A 235 -10.64 11.28 -12.00
CA ALA A 235 -11.79 10.43 -11.64
C ALA A 235 -11.42 8.97 -11.29
N VAL A 236 -10.18 8.56 -11.57
CA VAL A 236 -9.64 7.24 -11.20
C VAL A 236 -8.35 7.42 -10.42
N GLN A 237 -8.28 6.78 -9.25
CA GLN A 237 -7.12 6.79 -8.38
C GLN A 237 -6.54 5.38 -8.30
N ILE A 238 -5.31 5.21 -8.78
CA ILE A 238 -4.55 3.96 -8.65
C ILE A 238 -3.46 4.20 -7.61
N ARG A 239 -3.57 3.51 -6.49
CA ARG A 239 -2.68 3.64 -5.35
C ARG A 239 -1.89 2.36 -5.16
N PHE A 240 -0.57 2.48 -5.19
CA PHE A 240 0.36 1.42 -4.82
C PHE A 240 0.82 1.67 -3.40
N ILE A 241 0.79 0.64 -2.57
CA ILE A 241 1.37 0.69 -1.23
C ILE A 241 2.52 -0.30 -1.17
N THR A 242 3.68 0.14 -0.70
CA THR A 242 4.87 -0.71 -0.52
C THR A 242 4.76 -1.54 0.77
N LYS A 243 5.46 -2.66 0.79
CA LYS A 243 5.58 -3.50 1.98
C LYS A 243 6.31 -2.74 3.08
N SER A 244 5.70 -2.64 4.26
CA SER A 244 6.37 -2.15 5.45
C SER A 244 7.29 -3.23 6.05
N GLY A 245 8.35 -2.78 6.73
CA GLY A 245 9.29 -3.67 7.41
C GLY A 245 8.66 -4.39 8.60
N SER A 246 9.22 -5.55 8.97
CA SER A 246 8.84 -6.31 10.15
C SER A 246 10.06 -6.48 11.07
N PRO A 247 9.87 -6.72 12.37
CA PRO A 247 10.96 -7.00 13.32
C PRO A 247 11.64 -8.36 13.03
N GLU A 248 10.98 -9.25 12.29
CA GLU A 248 11.57 -10.48 11.79
C GLU A 248 12.29 -10.23 10.48
N TYR A 249 13.47 -10.83 10.32
CA TYR A 249 14.21 -10.80 9.07
C TYR A 249 13.44 -11.58 7.99
N HIS A 250 13.04 -10.88 6.94
CA HIS A 250 12.47 -11.48 5.74
C HIS A 250 13.28 -11.01 4.53
N GLY A 251 13.25 -11.78 3.46
CA GLY A 251 14.02 -11.46 2.28
C GLY A 251 13.80 -12.49 1.19
N GLY A 252 14.10 -12.09 -0.04
CA GLY A 252 13.90 -12.92 -1.21
C GLY A 252 14.93 -12.61 -2.27
N ALA A 253 15.23 -13.62 -3.09
CA ALA A 253 15.96 -13.45 -4.33
C ALA A 253 15.07 -13.89 -5.48
N PHE A 254 15.18 -13.20 -6.62
CA PHE A 254 14.46 -13.57 -7.82
C PHE A 254 15.40 -13.60 -9.02
N TRP A 255 15.03 -14.45 -9.97
CA TRP A 255 15.62 -14.48 -11.29
C TRP A 255 14.52 -14.75 -12.31
N GLN A 256 14.39 -13.87 -13.30
CA GLN A 256 13.44 -13.97 -14.40
C GLN A 256 14.19 -13.98 -15.73
N TYR A 257 13.93 -15.01 -16.51
CA TYR A 257 14.45 -15.17 -17.86
C TYR A 257 13.29 -15.18 -18.86
N ARG A 258 13.33 -14.30 -19.86
CA ARG A 258 12.40 -14.37 -21.01
C ARG A 258 13.22 -14.47 -22.28
N SER A 259 12.80 -15.36 -23.18
CA SER A 259 13.37 -15.45 -24.52
C SER A 259 12.30 -15.77 -25.55
N LYS A 260 12.62 -15.48 -26.81
CA LYS A 260 11.85 -15.94 -27.99
C LYS A 260 11.54 -17.44 -28.00
N THR A 261 12.40 -18.27 -27.40
CA THR A 261 12.25 -19.73 -27.34
C THR A 261 11.03 -20.14 -26.51
N PHE A 262 10.79 -19.43 -25.41
CA PHE A 262 9.70 -19.75 -24.46
C PHE A 262 8.43 -18.95 -24.71
N ASN A 263 8.51 -17.83 -25.45
CA ASN A 263 7.34 -17.01 -25.76
C ASN A 263 6.60 -17.51 -27.02
N SER A 264 5.26 -17.41 -26.99
CA SER A 264 4.41 -17.56 -28.17
C SER A 264 4.65 -16.41 -29.17
N ASN A 265 4.28 -16.63 -30.43
CA ASN A 265 4.26 -15.53 -31.41
C ASN A 265 3.07 -14.61 -31.14
N TYR A 266 3.20 -13.34 -31.49
CA TYR A 266 2.08 -12.41 -31.43
C TYR A 266 1.00 -12.81 -32.44
N TYR A 267 -0.28 -12.62 -32.09
CA TYR A 267 -1.41 -13.07 -32.90
C TYR A 267 -1.36 -12.49 -34.33
N PHE A 268 -1.11 -11.18 -34.46
CA PHE A 268 -1.02 -10.52 -35.76
C PHE A 268 0.24 -10.94 -36.53
N ASN A 269 1.37 -11.21 -35.86
CA ASN A 269 2.54 -11.78 -36.53
C ASN A 269 2.23 -13.16 -37.13
N ASN A 270 1.37 -13.96 -36.52
CA ASN A 270 0.94 -15.23 -37.13
C ASN A 270 0.07 -15.02 -38.37
N ILE A 271 -0.79 -14.00 -38.38
CA ILE A 271 -1.60 -13.64 -39.55
C ILE A 271 -0.71 -13.16 -40.70
N ASP A 272 0.26 -12.31 -40.39
CA ASP A 272 1.15 -11.68 -41.38
C ASP A 272 2.34 -12.56 -41.78
N GLY A 273 2.43 -13.79 -41.26
CA GLY A 273 3.53 -14.72 -41.52
C GLY A 273 4.89 -14.25 -40.97
N LEU A 274 4.88 -13.30 -40.04
CA LEU A 274 6.08 -12.71 -39.46
C LEU A 274 6.68 -13.61 -38.36
N PRO A 275 8.03 -13.71 -38.30
CA PRO A 275 8.69 -14.48 -37.27
C PRO A 275 8.49 -13.86 -35.88
N ARG A 276 8.64 -14.66 -34.82
CA ARG A 276 8.60 -14.12 -33.44
C ARG A 276 9.69 -13.07 -33.23
N ASP A 277 9.36 -12.03 -32.50
CA ASP A 277 10.31 -10.98 -32.14
C ASP A 277 11.49 -11.54 -31.34
N ALA A 278 12.69 -11.07 -31.70
CA ALA A 278 13.91 -11.43 -30.98
C ALA A 278 13.99 -10.60 -29.70
N PHE A 279 13.66 -11.23 -28.57
CA PHE A 279 13.77 -10.61 -27.26
C PHE A 279 14.45 -11.55 -26.27
N ILE A 280 15.37 -11.01 -25.48
CA ILE A 280 16.03 -11.68 -24.35
C ILE A 280 16.00 -10.74 -23.16
N LEU A 281 15.38 -11.17 -22.07
CA LEU A 281 15.37 -10.45 -20.79
C LEU A 281 16.00 -11.30 -19.71
N ARG A 282 16.94 -10.71 -18.98
CA ARG A 282 17.57 -11.31 -17.81
C ARG A 282 17.41 -10.31 -16.67
N GLN A 283 16.52 -10.61 -15.74
CA GLN A 283 16.30 -9.80 -14.56
C GLN A 283 16.63 -10.63 -13.33
N PHE A 284 17.44 -10.08 -12.45
CA PHE A 284 17.74 -10.66 -11.15
C PHE A 284 17.69 -9.55 -10.12
N GLY A 285 17.45 -9.92 -8.88
CA GLY A 285 17.44 -8.98 -7.77
C GLY A 285 17.09 -9.69 -6.48
N GLY A 286 17.04 -8.91 -5.42
CA GLY A 286 16.61 -9.39 -4.13
C GLY A 286 16.21 -8.24 -3.24
N ASN A 287 15.52 -8.59 -2.17
CA ASN A 287 15.05 -7.70 -1.13
C ASN A 287 15.34 -8.32 0.24
N LEU A 288 15.49 -7.46 1.24
CA LEU A 288 15.66 -7.75 2.65
C LEU A 288 14.74 -6.80 3.43
#